data_AF-A0A937TVU7-F1
#
_entry.id   AF-A0A937TVU7-F1
#
_cell.length_a   1.000
_cell.length_b   1.000
_cell.length_c   1.000
_cell.angle_alpha   90.00
_cell.angle_beta   90.00
_cell.angle_gamma   90.00
#
_symmetry.space_group_name_H-M   'P 1'
#
loop_
_entity.id
_entity.type
_entity.pdbx_description
1 polymer ?
#
loop_
_entity_poly.entity_id
_entity_poly.type
_entity_poly.pdbx_seq_one_letter_code
_entity_poly.pdbx_strand_id
1 'polypeptide(L)'
;MIELRRVAAVILLCVGVGAGLHLLLDPLRNAGQGAADKALTLGAGAALAVLGAIGGYLIARIPKERIRDVADRLEVLVRRGRVGMAFSDAEADALGRFGHAVNRYLAFVKDEVEQSQIAVKERQIQMKVLEAEKRHVEAVIHAISDGVLVMDSFSDLVLTNEAAKGIFGFQFEAGSRVPVEEAITDATFLDLLSEMRESGSLVPHRTAEWKRGAGECERAYRVILNTVFEGRKRDRVSGVVAVLHDVTREKEIARAKSDFVSSVSHEMKAPLASIKAYTEMLVDGDADDPAEAREFLVIIAGETDRLTRLIDKTLNLSRLESGLIAANKADLAVTELLRAVAEVVSPQAAAKGIRLEADLAPLFFHVHGDRDMLYQAILNVVSNAVKYTPEGGHVAISTYLDDGAVVVDVADTGMGVPADEIERIFEKFYRSSRSADTAAGTGLGLPLVKQIVETIHGGRVAVESEVGKGSVFRLYLPAVR
;
A
#
# COMPACT_ATOMS: atom_id res chain seq x y z
N MET A 1 -46.21 -17.64 69.99
CA MET A 1 -46.80 -18.75 69.17
C MET A 1 -48.21 -18.44 68.64
N ILE A 2 -49.08 -17.74 69.39
CA ILE A 2 -50.47 -17.46 68.98
C ILE A 2 -50.56 -16.48 67.79
N GLU A 3 -49.71 -15.45 67.74
CA GLU A 3 -49.66 -14.48 66.64
C GLU A 3 -49.12 -15.07 65.32
N LEU A 4 -48.11 -15.95 65.39
CA LEU A 4 -47.58 -16.66 64.21
C LEU A 4 -48.63 -17.58 63.58
N ARG A 5 -49.46 -18.23 64.40
CA ARG A 5 -50.60 -19.02 63.92
C ARG A 5 -51.67 -18.15 63.26
N ARG A 6 -51.85 -16.90 63.71
CA ARG A 6 -52.84 -15.97 63.12
C ARG A 6 -52.38 -15.43 61.77
N VAL A 7 -51.12 -15.02 61.63
CA VAL A 7 -50.58 -14.51 60.36
C VAL A 7 -50.45 -15.64 59.33
N ALA A 8 -49.94 -16.81 59.74
CA ALA A 8 -49.90 -17.98 58.86
C ALA A 8 -51.31 -18.46 58.49
N ALA A 9 -52.28 -18.43 59.42
CA ALA A 9 -53.68 -18.73 59.11
C ALA A 9 -54.28 -17.72 58.13
N VAL A 10 -53.97 -16.42 58.23
CA VAL A 10 -54.44 -15.41 57.28
C VAL A 10 -53.84 -15.63 55.89
N ILE A 11 -52.54 -15.92 55.77
CA ILE A 11 -51.90 -16.20 54.48
C ILE A 11 -52.45 -17.51 53.88
N LEU A 12 -52.56 -18.59 54.66
CA LEU A 12 -53.16 -19.85 54.20
C LEU A 12 -54.65 -19.71 53.86
N LEU A 13 -55.38 -18.86 54.56
CA LEU A 13 -56.79 -18.61 54.30
C LEU A 13 -56.99 -17.71 53.07
N CYS A 14 -56.12 -16.74 52.82
CA CYS A 14 -56.13 -15.97 51.57
C CYS A 14 -55.73 -16.82 50.35
N VAL A 15 -54.68 -17.65 50.47
CA VAL A 15 -54.26 -18.59 49.41
C VAL A 15 -55.31 -19.69 49.21
N GLY A 16 -55.90 -20.21 50.28
CA GLY A 16 -56.95 -21.22 50.26
C GLY A 16 -58.29 -20.70 49.72
N VAL A 17 -58.67 -19.46 50.04
CA VAL A 17 -59.85 -18.79 49.45
C VAL A 17 -59.61 -18.50 47.97
N GLY A 18 -58.40 -18.09 47.57
CA GLY A 18 -58.04 -17.89 46.17
C GLY A 18 -58.07 -19.20 45.35
N ALA A 19 -57.48 -20.28 45.88
CA ALA A 19 -57.49 -21.60 45.24
C ALA A 19 -58.89 -22.23 45.22
N GLY A 20 -59.67 -22.06 46.30
CA GLY A 20 -61.05 -22.52 46.40
C GLY A 20 -62.00 -21.78 45.46
N LEU A 21 -61.81 -20.47 45.28
CA LEU A 21 -62.57 -19.67 44.31
C LEU A 21 -62.25 -20.11 42.88
N HIS A 22 -60.99 -20.45 42.58
CA HIS A 22 -60.58 -20.96 41.27
C HIS A 22 -61.16 -22.35 40.97
N LEU A 23 -61.19 -23.26 41.97
CA LEU A 23 -61.77 -24.60 41.85
C LEU A 23 -63.31 -24.62 41.82
N LEU A 24 -63.99 -23.59 42.35
CA LEU A 24 -65.44 -23.43 42.29
C LEU A 24 -65.93 -22.71 41.02
N LEU A 25 -65.11 -21.85 40.43
CA LEU A 25 -65.44 -21.15 39.18
C LEU A 25 -65.32 -22.07 37.94
N ASP A 26 -64.46 -23.09 37.97
CA ASP A 26 -64.32 -24.06 36.87
C ASP A 26 -65.60 -24.88 36.58
N PRO A 27 -66.32 -25.43 37.57
CA PRO A 27 -67.59 -26.11 37.33
C PRO A 27 -68.75 -25.15 37.02
N LEU A 28 -68.74 -23.89 37.49
CA LEU A 28 -69.74 -22.88 37.09
C LEU A 28 -69.63 -22.47 35.61
N ARG A 29 -68.44 -22.64 35.01
CA ARG A 29 -68.22 -22.45 33.57
C ARG A 29 -68.80 -23.60 32.73
N ASN A 30 -69.07 -24.76 33.33
CA ASN A 30 -69.39 -26.02 32.64
C ASN A 30 -70.62 -26.80 33.18
N ALA A 31 -71.44 -26.26 34.07
CA ALA A 31 -72.58 -26.99 34.65
C ALA A 31 -73.95 -26.58 34.08
N GLY A 32 -74.68 -27.59 33.57
CA GLY A 32 -76.08 -27.53 33.14
C GLY A 32 -77.08 -27.57 34.29
N GLN A 33 -78.31 -27.17 33.99
CA GLN A 33 -79.39 -26.89 34.95
C GLN A 33 -79.91 -28.13 35.70
N GLY A 34 -79.41 -28.39 36.92
CA GLY A 34 -79.99 -29.37 37.87
C GLY A 34 -80.24 -28.78 39.26
N ALA A 35 -81.36 -29.14 39.91
CA ALA A 35 -81.75 -28.56 41.21
C ALA A 35 -80.81 -28.95 42.39
N ALA A 36 -80.10 -30.08 42.30
CA ALA A 36 -79.12 -30.51 43.30
C ALA A 36 -77.85 -29.64 43.30
N ASP A 37 -77.47 -29.08 42.15
CA ASP A 37 -76.30 -28.18 42.00
C ASP A 37 -76.52 -26.81 42.68
N LYS A 38 -77.76 -26.34 42.76
CA LYS A 38 -78.08 -25.06 43.42
C LYS A 38 -77.89 -25.11 44.93
N ALA A 39 -78.16 -26.24 45.58
CA ALA A 39 -77.96 -26.39 47.03
C ALA A 39 -76.48 -26.51 47.39
N LEU A 40 -75.69 -27.20 46.57
CA LEU A 40 -74.24 -27.36 46.76
C LEU A 40 -73.49 -26.03 46.56
N THR A 41 -73.89 -25.24 45.56
CA THR A 41 -73.32 -23.91 45.29
C THR A 41 -73.69 -22.88 46.37
N LEU A 42 -74.92 -22.92 46.91
CA LEU A 42 -75.34 -22.09 48.04
C LEU A 42 -74.60 -22.44 49.35
N GLY A 43 -74.42 -23.75 49.62
CA GLY A 43 -73.67 -24.21 50.80
C GLY A 43 -72.18 -23.86 50.74
N ALA A 44 -71.55 -24.00 49.57
CA ALA A 44 -70.18 -23.59 49.34
C ALA A 44 -70.00 -22.06 49.48
N GLY A 45 -70.96 -21.28 48.97
CA GLY A 45 -70.97 -19.82 49.11
C GLY A 45 -71.06 -19.36 50.57
N ALA A 46 -71.90 -20.02 51.38
CA ALA A 46 -72.03 -19.71 52.81
C ALA A 46 -70.75 -20.05 53.61
N ALA A 47 -70.09 -21.18 53.31
CA ALA A 47 -68.83 -21.55 53.94
C ALA A 47 -67.68 -20.59 53.59
N LEU A 48 -67.62 -20.12 52.33
CA LEU A 48 -66.70 -19.09 51.88
C LEU A 48 -66.96 -17.74 52.56
N ALA A 49 -68.22 -17.37 52.76
CA ALA A 49 -68.57 -16.13 53.48
C ALA A 49 -68.15 -16.18 54.96
N VAL A 50 -68.31 -17.32 55.63
CA VAL A 50 -67.89 -17.50 57.03
C VAL A 50 -66.37 -17.52 57.14
N LEU A 51 -65.66 -18.23 56.27
CA LEU A 51 -64.20 -18.21 56.22
C LEU A 51 -63.68 -16.81 55.90
N GLY A 52 -64.30 -16.10 54.95
CA GLY A 52 -64.01 -14.71 54.62
C GLY A 52 -64.24 -13.76 55.80
N ALA A 53 -65.30 -13.95 56.57
CA ALA A 53 -65.58 -13.15 57.77
C ALA A 53 -64.59 -13.44 58.91
N ILE A 54 -64.22 -14.70 59.14
CA ILE A 54 -63.20 -15.08 60.14
C ILE A 54 -61.82 -14.54 59.71
N GLY A 55 -61.49 -14.64 58.42
CA GLY A 55 -60.30 -14.05 57.83
C GLY A 55 -60.25 -12.54 57.99
N GLY A 56 -61.35 -11.85 57.63
CA GLY A 56 -61.51 -10.41 57.81
C GLY A 56 -61.40 -9.98 59.27
N TYR A 57 -61.98 -10.74 60.20
CA TYR A 57 -61.90 -10.50 61.63
C TYR A 57 -60.48 -10.69 62.19
N LEU A 58 -59.77 -11.73 61.73
CA LEU A 58 -58.37 -11.97 62.11
C LEU A 58 -57.43 -10.90 61.53
N ILE A 59 -57.62 -10.49 60.27
CA ILE A 59 -56.89 -9.40 59.62
C ILE A 59 -57.14 -8.06 60.33
N ALA A 60 -58.38 -7.79 60.74
CA ALA A 60 -58.74 -6.56 61.45
C ALA A 60 -58.09 -6.44 62.84
N ARG A 61 -57.64 -7.57 63.43
CA ARG A 61 -56.91 -7.60 64.70
C ARG A 61 -55.39 -7.51 64.56
N ILE A 62 -54.84 -7.55 63.35
CA ILE A 62 -53.40 -7.32 63.16
C ILE A 62 -53.14 -5.81 63.36
N PRO A 63 -52.18 -5.41 64.21
CA PRO A 63 -51.88 -3.99 64.44
C PRO A 63 -51.50 -3.30 63.13
N LYS A 64 -52.40 -2.50 62.57
CA LYS A 64 -52.20 -1.80 61.27
C LYS A 64 -50.97 -0.89 61.27
N GLU A 65 -50.62 -0.37 62.44
CA GLU A 65 -49.42 0.46 62.67
C GLU A 65 -48.12 -0.31 62.38
N ARG A 66 -48.06 -1.60 62.71
CA ARG A 66 -46.86 -2.43 62.47
C ARG A 66 -46.70 -2.84 61.01
N ILE A 67 -47.81 -3.11 60.30
CA ILE A 67 -47.78 -3.38 58.85
C ILE A 67 -47.39 -2.11 58.09
N ARG A 68 -47.92 -0.96 58.51
CA ARG A 68 -47.60 0.33 57.90
C ARG A 68 -46.12 0.69 58.07
N ASP A 69 -45.54 0.48 59.26
CA ASP A 69 -44.09 0.70 59.48
C ASP A 69 -43.21 -0.22 58.59
N VAL A 70 -43.60 -1.49 58.41
CA VAL A 70 -42.91 -2.42 57.51
C VAL A 70 -43.03 -1.96 56.03
N ALA A 71 -44.23 -1.54 55.61
CA ALA A 71 -44.50 -1.07 54.26
C ALA A 71 -43.75 0.24 53.96
N ASP A 72 -43.78 1.21 54.88
CA ASP A 72 -43.11 2.50 54.75
C ASP A 72 -41.58 2.31 54.67
N ARG A 73 -41.01 1.40 55.46
CA ARG A 73 -39.57 1.07 55.40
C ARG A 73 -39.18 0.37 54.09
N LEU A 74 -40.00 -0.54 53.59
CA LEU A 74 -39.81 -1.16 52.27
C LEU A 74 -39.92 -0.13 51.14
N GLU A 75 -40.88 0.80 51.23
CA GLU A 75 -41.07 1.86 50.24
C GLU A 75 -39.86 2.82 50.22
N VAL A 76 -39.29 3.15 51.38
CA VAL A 76 -38.06 3.96 51.47
C VAL A 76 -36.86 3.26 50.84
N LEU A 77 -36.74 1.93 50.99
CA LEU A 77 -35.66 1.15 50.36
C LEU A 77 -35.81 1.07 48.84
N VAL A 78 -37.04 0.87 48.35
CA VAL A 78 -37.36 0.87 46.91
C VAL A 78 -37.13 2.24 46.28
N ARG A 79 -37.54 3.34 46.94
CA ARG A 79 -37.33 4.71 46.44
C ARG A 79 -35.87 5.14 46.39
N ARG A 80 -35.01 4.60 47.25
CA ARG A 80 -33.58 4.98 47.34
C ARG A 80 -32.65 4.09 46.53
N GLY A 81 -33.15 3.02 45.90
CA GLY A 81 -32.35 2.11 45.07
C GLY A 81 -31.20 1.41 45.82
N ARG A 82 -31.26 1.35 47.16
CA ARG A 82 -30.24 0.71 48.00
C ARG A 82 -30.82 -0.55 48.62
N VAL A 83 -30.27 -1.68 48.21
CA VAL A 83 -30.55 -2.98 48.82
C VAL A 83 -29.75 -3.05 50.13
N GLY A 84 -30.40 -2.81 51.26
CA GLY A 84 -29.79 -2.80 52.59
C GLY A 84 -30.70 -3.44 53.64
N MET A 85 -30.14 -3.78 54.82
CA MET A 85 -30.91 -4.43 55.90
C MET A 85 -32.09 -3.54 56.31
N ALA A 86 -33.30 -4.06 56.15
CA ALA A 86 -34.55 -3.36 56.42
C ALA A 86 -34.98 -3.44 57.91
N PHE A 87 -34.45 -4.42 58.65
CA PHE A 87 -34.86 -4.75 60.01
C PHE A 87 -33.63 -4.97 60.91
N SER A 88 -33.61 -4.34 62.09
CA SER A 88 -32.60 -4.55 63.14
C SER A 88 -32.90 -5.82 63.95
N ASP A 89 -31.85 -6.48 64.46
CA ASP A 89 -31.85 -7.74 65.24
C ASP A 89 -32.57 -7.69 66.62
N ALA A 90 -33.47 -6.73 66.82
CA ALA A 90 -34.21 -6.59 68.07
C ALA A 90 -35.52 -7.39 67.99
N GLU A 91 -35.49 -8.61 68.55
CA GLU A 91 -36.60 -9.43 69.10
C GLU A 91 -36.85 -10.80 68.42
N ALA A 92 -36.88 -11.85 69.26
CA ALA A 92 -37.11 -13.26 68.91
C ALA A 92 -38.57 -13.61 68.52
N ASP A 93 -39.34 -12.64 68.02
CA ASP A 93 -40.74 -12.81 67.63
C ASP A 93 -40.91 -13.11 66.13
N ALA A 94 -42.13 -13.46 65.71
CA ALA A 94 -42.52 -13.78 64.34
C ALA A 94 -42.09 -12.72 63.30
N LEU A 95 -42.13 -11.45 63.68
CA LEU A 95 -41.76 -10.32 62.83
C LEU A 95 -40.24 -10.24 62.60
N GLY A 96 -39.43 -10.57 63.61
CA GLY A 96 -37.97 -10.63 63.49
C GLY A 96 -37.54 -11.75 62.53
N ARG A 97 -38.16 -12.93 62.61
CA ARG A 97 -37.90 -14.03 61.65
C ARG A 97 -38.27 -13.66 60.21
N PHE A 98 -39.36 -12.94 60.00
CA PHE A 98 -39.74 -12.41 58.69
C PHE A 98 -38.72 -11.37 58.20
N GLY A 99 -38.31 -10.44 59.07
CA GLY A 99 -37.28 -9.45 58.76
C GLY A 99 -35.95 -10.06 58.36
N HIS A 100 -35.50 -11.12 59.04
CA HIS A 100 -34.29 -11.87 58.66
C HIS A 100 -34.43 -12.58 57.30
N ALA A 101 -35.59 -13.16 56.99
CA ALA A 101 -35.83 -13.80 55.69
C ALA A 101 -35.81 -12.77 54.55
N VAL A 102 -36.42 -11.60 54.77
CA VAL A 102 -36.39 -10.48 53.81
C VAL A 102 -34.97 -9.95 53.66
N ASN A 103 -34.23 -9.71 54.75
CA ASN A 103 -32.84 -9.27 54.70
C ASN A 103 -31.94 -10.27 53.95
N ARG A 104 -32.15 -11.58 54.13
CA ARG A 104 -31.41 -12.63 53.41
C ARG A 104 -31.72 -12.63 51.91
N TYR A 105 -32.99 -12.46 51.54
CA TYR A 105 -33.40 -12.36 50.13
C TYR A 105 -32.85 -11.08 49.48
N LEU A 106 -32.90 -9.96 50.19
CA LEU A 106 -32.30 -8.69 49.74
C LEU A 106 -30.78 -8.84 49.54
N ALA A 107 -30.07 -9.48 50.48
CA ALA A 107 -28.64 -9.75 50.32
C ALA A 107 -28.35 -10.62 49.09
N PHE A 108 -29.12 -11.69 48.89
CA PHE A 108 -29.01 -12.54 47.69
C PHE A 108 -29.26 -11.77 46.39
N VAL A 109 -30.33 -10.97 46.32
CA VAL A 109 -30.64 -10.15 45.14
C VAL A 109 -29.55 -9.10 44.89
N LYS A 110 -29.00 -8.50 45.95
CA LYS A 110 -27.88 -7.57 45.84
C LYS A 110 -26.66 -8.24 45.21
N ASP A 111 -26.26 -9.40 45.73
CA ASP A 111 -25.10 -10.14 45.24
C ASP A 111 -25.31 -10.58 43.77
N GLU A 112 -26.51 -11.05 43.41
CA GLU A 112 -26.87 -11.44 42.04
C GLU A 112 -26.78 -10.24 41.06
N VAL A 113 -27.28 -9.07 41.48
CA VAL A 113 -27.21 -7.83 40.68
C VAL A 113 -25.77 -7.36 40.53
N GLU A 114 -24.97 -7.40 41.59
CA GLU A 114 -23.55 -7.05 41.54
C GLU A 114 -22.78 -7.98 40.58
N GLN A 115 -23.02 -9.29 40.64
CA GLN A 115 -22.42 -10.27 39.73
C GLN A 115 -22.84 -10.04 38.27
N SER A 116 -24.12 -9.77 38.01
CA SER A 116 -24.61 -9.46 36.67
C SER A 116 -23.97 -8.18 36.11
N GLN A 117 -23.82 -7.15 36.94
CA GLN A 117 -23.16 -5.90 36.55
C GLN A 117 -21.67 -6.10 36.22
N ILE A 118 -20.97 -6.96 36.97
CA ILE A 118 -19.58 -7.33 36.68
C ILE A 118 -19.49 -8.04 35.32
N ALA A 119 -20.34 -9.04 35.08
CA ALA A 119 -20.36 -9.78 33.82
C ALA A 119 -20.66 -8.89 32.60
N VAL A 120 -21.59 -7.94 32.73
CA VAL A 120 -21.88 -6.94 31.68
C VAL A 120 -20.66 -6.05 31.41
N LYS A 121 -19.98 -5.57 32.47
CA LYS A 121 -18.76 -4.75 32.32
C LYS A 121 -17.63 -5.54 31.66
N GLU A 122 -17.42 -6.79 32.05
CA GLU A 122 -16.39 -7.66 31.49
C GLU A 122 -16.61 -7.87 29.98
N ARG A 123 -17.85 -8.17 29.58
CA ARG A 123 -18.20 -8.31 28.16
C ARG A 123 -18.01 -7.00 27.38
N GLN A 124 -18.35 -5.84 27.98
CA GLN A 124 -18.11 -4.55 27.36
C GLN A 124 -16.61 -4.25 27.17
N ILE A 125 -15.78 -4.61 28.16
CA ILE A 125 -14.32 -4.48 28.03
C ILE A 125 -13.82 -5.37 26.89
N GLN A 126 -14.26 -6.62 26.83
CA GLN A 126 -13.83 -7.54 25.78
C GLN A 126 -14.26 -7.10 24.39
N MET A 127 -15.47 -6.55 24.23
CA MET A 127 -15.91 -5.94 22.97
C MET A 127 -15.03 -4.76 22.57
N LYS A 128 -14.69 -3.87 23.51
CA LYS A 128 -13.79 -2.73 23.22
C LYS A 128 -12.39 -3.18 22.82
N VAL A 129 -11.87 -4.24 23.45
CA VAL A 129 -10.57 -4.82 23.09
C VAL A 129 -10.61 -5.39 21.67
N LEU A 130 -11.64 -6.18 21.33
CA LEU A 130 -11.82 -6.73 19.99
C LEU A 130 -11.99 -5.62 18.93
N GLU A 131 -12.74 -4.56 19.23
CA GLU A 131 -12.87 -3.40 18.35
C GLU A 131 -11.55 -2.64 18.16
N ALA A 132 -10.73 -2.56 19.21
CA ALA A 132 -9.41 -1.94 19.12
C ALA A 132 -8.44 -2.81 18.31
N GLU A 133 -8.46 -4.13 18.51
CA GLU A 133 -7.65 -5.09 17.74
C GLU A 133 -8.04 -5.09 16.26
N LYS A 134 -9.34 -5.12 15.96
CA LYS A 134 -9.87 -4.99 14.59
C LYS A 134 -9.38 -3.69 13.94
N ARG A 135 -9.54 -2.55 14.62
CA ARG A 135 -9.07 -1.25 14.12
C ARG A 135 -7.56 -1.21 13.91
N HIS A 136 -6.79 -1.91 14.75
CA HIS A 136 -5.34 -2.01 14.59
C HIS A 136 -4.97 -2.78 13.32
N VAL A 137 -5.60 -3.92 13.06
CA VAL A 137 -5.37 -4.71 11.82
C VAL A 137 -5.75 -3.91 10.57
N GLU A 138 -6.91 -3.24 10.60
CA GLU A 138 -7.34 -2.38 9.49
C GLU A 138 -6.33 -1.24 9.26
N ALA A 139 -5.87 -0.57 10.32
CA ALA A 139 -4.86 0.49 10.23
C ALA A 139 -3.54 0.00 9.63
N VAL A 140 -3.09 -1.22 9.97
CA VAL A 140 -1.90 -1.83 9.36
C VAL A 140 -2.11 -2.03 7.86
N ILE A 141 -3.27 -2.55 7.43
CA ILE A 141 -3.54 -2.76 6.00
C ILE A 141 -3.61 -1.42 5.23
N HIS A 142 -4.18 -0.39 5.85
CA HIS A 142 -4.23 0.96 5.26
C HIS A 142 -2.84 1.64 5.18
N ALA A 143 -1.88 1.24 6.00
CA ALA A 143 -0.51 1.76 5.97
C ALA A 143 0.39 1.07 4.92
N ILE A 144 -0.02 -0.10 4.41
CA ILE A 144 0.72 -0.81 3.34
C ILE A 144 0.64 0.00 2.05
N SER A 145 1.80 0.25 1.43
CA SER A 145 1.91 0.99 0.16
C SER A 145 1.45 0.18 -1.05
N ASP A 146 1.55 -1.16 -0.98
CA ASP A 146 1.04 -2.07 -2.01
C ASP A 146 -0.48 -2.10 -2.00
N GLY A 147 -1.10 -2.35 -3.16
CA GLY A 147 -2.55 -2.51 -3.24
C GLY A 147 -3.00 -3.80 -2.55
N VAL A 148 -3.95 -3.71 -1.61
CA VAL A 148 -4.52 -4.89 -0.94
C VAL A 148 -6.01 -5.00 -1.25
N LEU A 149 -6.42 -6.21 -1.66
CA LEU A 149 -7.82 -6.59 -1.89
C LEU A 149 -8.11 -7.89 -1.15
N VAL A 150 -9.24 -7.95 -0.45
CA VAL A 150 -9.72 -9.14 0.24
C VAL A 150 -11.15 -9.42 -0.20
N MET A 151 -11.36 -10.58 -0.80
CA MET A 151 -12.69 -11.08 -1.19
C MET A 151 -13.11 -12.24 -0.29
N ASP A 152 -14.40 -12.37 -0.04
CA ASP A 152 -14.97 -13.53 0.64
C ASP A 152 -15.29 -14.68 -0.33
N SER A 153 -15.92 -15.74 0.19
CA SER A 153 -16.31 -16.92 -0.57
C SER A 153 -17.35 -16.66 -1.68
N PHE A 154 -18.06 -15.53 -1.63
CA PHE A 154 -19.08 -15.15 -2.60
C PHE A 154 -18.55 -14.21 -3.69
N SER A 155 -17.24 -13.94 -3.69
CA SER A 155 -16.61 -12.92 -4.53
C SER A 155 -17.03 -11.48 -4.23
N ASP A 156 -17.48 -11.23 -3.01
CA ASP A 156 -17.67 -9.87 -2.54
C ASP A 156 -16.34 -9.33 -2.01
N LEU A 157 -15.98 -8.13 -2.43
CA LEU A 157 -14.91 -7.35 -1.83
C LEU A 157 -15.33 -6.95 -0.41
N VAL A 158 -14.54 -7.36 0.58
CA VAL A 158 -14.80 -7.11 2.01
C VAL A 158 -13.82 -6.11 2.60
N LEU A 159 -12.60 -6.04 2.07
CA LEU A 159 -11.58 -5.10 2.54
C LEU A 159 -10.67 -4.67 1.39
N THR A 160 -10.33 -3.38 1.37
CA THR A 160 -9.31 -2.82 0.48
C THR A 160 -8.63 -1.61 1.11
N ASN A 161 -7.41 -1.28 0.68
CA ASN A 161 -6.68 -0.10 1.13
C ASN A 161 -6.69 1.04 0.09
N GLU A 162 -6.11 2.20 0.46
CA GLU A 162 -6.04 3.37 -0.42
C GLU A 162 -5.23 3.10 -1.69
N ALA A 163 -4.15 2.32 -1.60
CA ALA A 163 -3.32 1.99 -2.75
C ALA A 163 -4.12 1.22 -3.81
N ALA A 164 -4.89 0.20 -3.42
CA ALA A 164 -5.74 -0.54 -4.35
C ALA A 164 -6.85 0.34 -4.94
N LYS A 165 -7.47 1.22 -4.15
CA LYS A 165 -8.44 2.21 -4.66
C LYS A 165 -7.81 3.14 -5.69
N GLY A 166 -6.57 3.59 -5.47
CA GLY A 166 -5.81 4.40 -6.43
C GLY A 166 -5.46 3.64 -7.72
N ILE A 167 -5.08 2.37 -7.59
CA ILE A 167 -4.78 1.50 -8.75
C ILE A 167 -6.03 1.32 -9.60
N PHE A 168 -7.18 0.98 -8.99
CA PHE A 168 -8.38 0.60 -9.73
C PHE A 168 -9.35 1.74 -10.04
N GLY A 169 -9.34 2.82 -9.26
CA GLY A 169 -10.17 4.00 -9.45
C GLY A 169 -11.59 3.87 -8.91
N PHE A 170 -11.87 2.92 -8.02
CA PHE A 170 -13.19 2.74 -7.41
C PHE A 170 -13.27 3.34 -6.00
N GLN A 171 -14.50 3.59 -5.54
CA GLN A 171 -14.79 3.97 -4.17
C GLN A 171 -15.28 2.76 -3.38
N PHE A 172 -14.81 2.63 -2.14
CA PHE A 172 -15.22 1.56 -1.24
C PHE A 172 -15.33 2.08 0.19
N GLU A 173 -16.47 1.85 0.80
CA GLU A 173 -16.74 2.21 2.20
C GLU A 173 -16.46 1.01 3.11
N ALA A 174 -15.81 1.27 4.24
CA ALA A 174 -15.47 0.23 5.21
C ALA A 174 -16.74 -0.44 5.78
N GLY A 175 -16.80 -1.77 5.70
CA GLY A 175 -17.95 -2.56 6.17
C GLY A 175 -19.00 -2.85 5.10
N SER A 176 -18.85 -2.28 3.90
CA SER A 176 -19.65 -2.64 2.73
C SER A 176 -19.19 -3.98 2.14
N ARG A 177 -20.10 -4.67 1.46
CA ARG A 177 -19.80 -5.81 0.60
C ARG A 177 -20.23 -5.45 -0.81
N VAL A 178 -19.27 -5.47 -1.73
CA VAL A 178 -19.50 -5.10 -3.13
C VAL A 178 -19.00 -6.24 -4.00
N PRO A 179 -19.78 -6.77 -4.94
CA PRO A 179 -19.30 -7.77 -5.88
C PRO A 179 -18.04 -7.26 -6.59
N VAL A 180 -16.98 -8.08 -6.63
CA VAL A 180 -15.68 -7.64 -7.17
C VAL A 180 -15.76 -7.18 -8.63
N GLU A 181 -16.69 -7.76 -9.39
CA GLU A 181 -16.96 -7.42 -10.80
C GLU A 181 -17.58 -6.01 -10.97
N GLU A 182 -18.27 -5.48 -9.95
CA GLU A 182 -18.78 -4.11 -9.96
C GLU A 182 -17.67 -3.08 -9.67
N ALA A 183 -16.66 -3.47 -8.88
CA ALA A 183 -15.55 -2.60 -8.49
C ALA A 183 -14.39 -2.62 -9.51
N ILE A 184 -14.16 -3.76 -10.16
CA ILE A 184 -13.02 -3.98 -11.06
C ILE A 184 -13.54 -4.47 -12.42
N THR A 185 -13.28 -3.69 -13.47
CA THR A 185 -13.73 -4.00 -14.84
C THR A 185 -12.70 -4.76 -15.68
N ASP A 186 -11.49 -4.96 -15.16
CA ASP A 186 -10.41 -5.63 -15.90
C ASP A 186 -10.63 -7.15 -15.91
N ALA A 187 -11.05 -7.67 -17.06
CA ALA A 187 -11.37 -9.10 -17.22
C ALA A 187 -10.18 -10.00 -16.87
N THR A 188 -8.96 -9.63 -17.25
CA THR A 188 -7.76 -10.45 -16.98
C THR A 188 -7.48 -10.56 -15.48
N PHE A 189 -7.72 -9.50 -14.73
CA PHE A 189 -7.57 -9.52 -13.27
C PHE A 189 -8.69 -10.32 -12.59
N LEU A 190 -9.93 -10.19 -13.07
CA LEU A 190 -11.06 -10.97 -12.56
C LEU A 190 -10.87 -12.48 -12.79
N ASP A 191 -10.31 -12.87 -13.94
CA ASP A 191 -9.95 -14.25 -14.24
C ASP A 191 -8.91 -14.79 -13.25
N LEU A 192 -7.87 -14.00 -12.92
CA LEU A 192 -6.86 -14.38 -11.92
C LEU A 192 -7.46 -14.65 -10.53
N LEU A 193 -8.41 -13.81 -10.10
CA LEU A 193 -9.11 -13.99 -8.82
C LEU A 193 -10.02 -15.23 -8.83
N SER A 194 -10.73 -15.45 -9.93
CA SER A 194 -11.64 -16.59 -10.11
C SER A 194 -10.89 -17.91 -10.14
N GLU A 195 -9.79 -17.99 -10.90
CA GLU A 195 -8.90 -19.14 -10.94
C GLU A 195 -8.31 -19.46 -9.56
N MET A 196 -7.92 -18.44 -8.79
CA MET A 196 -7.40 -18.63 -7.44
C MET A 196 -8.47 -19.19 -6.48
N ARG A 197 -9.72 -18.75 -6.61
CA ARG A 197 -10.83 -19.27 -5.79
C ARG A 197 -11.12 -20.74 -6.11
N GLU A 198 -11.10 -21.12 -7.39
CA GLU A 198 -11.39 -22.48 -7.84
C GLU A 198 -10.26 -23.47 -7.54
N SER A 199 -9.01 -23.07 -7.79
CA SER A 199 -7.82 -23.91 -7.58
C SER A 199 -7.20 -23.79 -6.18
N GLY A 200 -7.70 -22.85 -5.37
CA GLY A 200 -7.08 -22.41 -4.12
C GLY A 200 -6.99 -23.45 -3.01
N SER A 201 -7.80 -24.50 -3.07
CA SER A 201 -7.71 -25.65 -2.16
C SER A 201 -6.48 -26.52 -2.44
N LEU A 202 -5.99 -26.53 -3.68
CA LEU A 202 -4.81 -27.31 -4.11
C LEU A 202 -3.55 -26.45 -4.15
N VAL A 203 -3.68 -25.20 -4.58
CA VAL A 203 -2.59 -24.24 -4.71
C VAL A 203 -2.96 -22.98 -3.93
N PRO A 204 -2.65 -22.92 -2.61
CA PRO A 204 -3.09 -21.82 -1.75
C PRO A 204 -2.32 -20.52 -1.93
N HIS A 205 -1.28 -20.53 -2.77
CA HIS A 205 -0.43 -19.38 -3.08
C HIS A 205 -0.09 -19.34 -4.57
N ARG A 206 -0.33 -18.19 -5.21
CA ARG A 206 0.03 -17.95 -6.61
C ARG A 206 0.63 -16.56 -6.76
N THR A 207 1.63 -16.45 -7.63
CA THR A 207 2.15 -15.16 -8.07
C THR A 207 1.89 -15.02 -9.57
N ALA A 208 1.34 -13.88 -9.96
CA ALA A 208 1.07 -13.55 -11.36
C ALA A 208 1.61 -12.15 -11.67
N GLU A 209 1.89 -11.89 -12.94
CA GLU A 209 2.14 -10.53 -13.43
C GLU A 209 0.87 -10.03 -14.10
N TRP A 210 0.43 -8.84 -13.71
CA TRP A 210 -0.70 -8.16 -14.31
C TRP A 210 -0.27 -6.78 -14.77
N LYS A 211 -0.78 -6.36 -15.92
CA LYS A 211 -0.46 -5.07 -16.51
C LYS A 211 -1.75 -4.27 -16.66
N ARG A 212 -1.68 -2.98 -16.35
CA ARG A 212 -2.81 -2.06 -16.46
C ARG A 212 -2.45 -0.89 -17.37
N GLY A 213 -3.37 -0.52 -18.24
CA GLY A 213 -3.19 0.57 -19.20
C GLY A 213 -2.45 0.13 -20.46
N ALA A 214 -2.15 1.09 -21.34
CA ALA A 214 -1.45 0.85 -22.59
C ALA A 214 -0.48 2.02 -22.88
N GLY A 215 0.58 1.73 -23.64
CA GLY A 215 1.59 2.73 -24.02
C GLY A 215 2.36 3.28 -22.82
N GLU A 216 2.52 4.60 -22.75
CA GLU A 216 3.28 5.30 -21.70
C GLU A 216 2.61 5.25 -20.31
N CYS A 217 1.34 4.88 -20.25
CA CYS A 217 0.61 4.66 -18.99
C CYS A 217 0.55 3.18 -18.59
N GLU A 218 1.29 2.28 -19.27
CA GLU A 218 1.40 0.87 -18.86
C GLU A 218 2.08 0.78 -17.48
N ARG A 219 1.34 0.29 -16.50
CA ARG A 219 1.87 -0.07 -15.17
C ARG A 219 1.93 -1.59 -15.06
N ALA A 220 3.02 -2.10 -14.49
CA ALA A 220 3.21 -3.52 -14.27
C ALA A 220 3.15 -3.84 -12.77
N TYR A 221 2.29 -4.77 -12.39
CA TYR A 221 2.11 -5.21 -11.01
C TYR A 221 2.47 -6.69 -10.88
N ARG A 222 3.17 -7.02 -9.80
CA ARG A 222 3.28 -8.39 -9.32
C ARG A 222 2.14 -8.64 -8.34
N VAL A 223 1.23 -9.54 -8.70
CA VAL A 223 0.05 -9.88 -7.92
C VAL A 223 0.32 -11.16 -7.16
N ILE A 224 0.32 -11.06 -5.82
CA ILE A 224 0.46 -12.20 -4.91
C ILE A 224 -0.93 -12.55 -4.38
N LEU A 225 -1.38 -13.75 -4.73
CA LEU A 225 -2.70 -14.28 -4.39
C LEU A 225 -2.54 -15.35 -3.32
N ASN A 226 -3.30 -15.24 -2.23
CA ASN A 226 -3.36 -16.22 -1.16
C ASN A 226 -4.81 -16.57 -0.84
N THR A 227 -5.10 -17.85 -0.61
CA THR A 227 -6.41 -18.26 -0.10
C THR A 227 -6.45 -18.18 1.43
N VAL A 228 -7.58 -17.70 1.94
CA VAL A 228 -7.91 -17.74 3.35
C VAL A 228 -8.81 -18.94 3.57
N PHE A 229 -8.51 -19.76 4.56
CA PHE A 229 -9.30 -20.95 4.88
C PHE A 229 -10.08 -20.76 6.17
N GLU A 230 -11.27 -21.34 6.23
CA GLU A 230 -12.06 -21.40 7.46
C GLU A 230 -11.88 -22.75 8.17
N GLY A 231 -11.60 -22.71 9.47
CA GLY A 231 -11.46 -23.90 10.33
C GLY A 231 -10.09 -24.59 10.26
N ARG A 232 -9.84 -25.49 11.23
CA ARG A 232 -8.52 -26.15 11.41
C ARG A 232 -8.13 -27.11 10.28
N LYS A 233 -9.07 -27.57 9.46
CA LYS A 233 -8.83 -28.59 8.42
C LYS A 233 -8.51 -28.05 7.03
N ARG A 234 -8.57 -26.72 6.80
CA ARG A 234 -8.35 -26.11 5.47
C ARG A 234 -9.23 -26.69 4.35
N ASP A 235 -10.39 -27.26 4.68
CA ASP A 235 -11.25 -27.93 3.70
C ASP A 235 -12.09 -26.95 2.85
N ARG A 236 -12.26 -25.69 3.29
CA ARG A 236 -13.07 -24.69 2.60
C ARG A 236 -12.34 -23.35 2.49
N VAL A 237 -12.21 -22.86 1.26
CA VAL A 237 -11.74 -21.50 0.97
C VAL A 237 -12.79 -20.51 1.46
N SER A 238 -12.41 -19.68 2.41
CA SER A 238 -13.20 -18.61 3.00
C SER A 238 -13.11 -17.31 2.21
N GLY A 239 -12.07 -17.15 1.40
CA GLY A 239 -11.79 -15.93 0.67
C GLY A 239 -10.42 -15.95 -0.01
N VAL A 240 -10.12 -14.89 -0.75
CA VAL A 240 -8.84 -14.69 -1.44
C VAL A 240 -8.31 -13.31 -1.05
N VAL A 241 -7.01 -13.24 -0.78
CA VAL A 241 -6.28 -12.00 -0.55
C VAL A 241 -5.36 -11.78 -1.74
N ALA A 242 -5.49 -10.65 -2.42
CA ALA A 242 -4.60 -10.21 -3.48
C ALA A 242 -3.78 -9.02 -3.00
N VAL A 243 -2.47 -9.12 -3.11
CA VAL A 243 -1.51 -8.03 -2.87
C VAL A 243 -0.87 -7.65 -4.19
N LEU A 244 -0.95 -6.37 -4.57
CA LEU A 244 -0.46 -5.81 -5.81
C LEU A 244 0.75 -4.94 -5.53
N HIS A 245 1.93 -5.45 -5.89
CA HIS A 245 3.18 -4.71 -5.79
C HIS A 245 3.50 -4.05 -7.13
N ASP A 246 3.64 -2.73 -7.17
CA ASP A 246 4.05 -2.00 -8.38
C ASP A 246 5.52 -2.32 -8.69
N VAL A 247 5.76 -2.98 -9.81
CA VAL A 247 7.10 -3.36 -10.29
C VAL A 247 7.45 -2.66 -11.60
N THR A 248 6.74 -1.56 -11.91
CA THR A 248 6.90 -0.83 -13.17
C THR A 248 8.34 -0.37 -13.36
N ARG A 249 8.93 0.24 -12.32
CA ARG A 249 10.29 0.80 -12.41
C ARG A 249 11.37 -0.27 -12.56
N GLU A 250 11.25 -1.38 -11.84
CA GLU A 250 12.14 -2.53 -11.94
C GLU A 250 12.07 -3.14 -13.34
N LYS A 251 10.88 -3.23 -13.92
CA LYS A 251 10.67 -3.73 -15.28
C LYS A 251 11.23 -2.77 -16.32
N GLU A 252 11.06 -1.46 -16.16
CA GLU A 252 11.66 -0.45 -17.04
C GLU A 252 13.19 -0.57 -17.04
N ILE A 253 13.82 -0.65 -15.86
CA ILE A 253 15.26 -0.81 -15.73
C ILE A 253 15.71 -2.15 -16.34
N ALA A 254 14.98 -3.23 -16.11
CA ALA A 254 15.31 -4.54 -16.67
C ALA A 254 15.20 -4.56 -18.20
N ARG A 255 14.16 -3.94 -18.77
CA ARG A 255 14.01 -3.76 -20.22
C ARG A 255 15.16 -2.93 -20.78
N ALA A 256 15.41 -1.76 -20.21
CA ALA A 256 16.49 -0.88 -20.64
C ALA A 256 17.87 -1.58 -20.61
N LYS A 257 18.16 -2.35 -19.54
CA LYS A 257 19.37 -3.18 -19.45
C LYS A 257 19.45 -4.24 -20.56
N SER A 258 18.35 -4.92 -20.85
CA SER A 258 18.28 -5.92 -21.92
C SER A 258 18.51 -5.27 -23.30
N ASP A 259 17.86 -4.13 -23.55
CA ASP A 259 17.99 -3.36 -24.78
C ASP A 259 19.43 -2.86 -24.97
N PHE A 260 20.10 -2.46 -23.89
CA PHE A 260 21.51 -2.12 -23.92
C PHE A 260 22.41 -3.30 -24.29
N VAL A 261 22.24 -4.46 -23.64
CA VAL A 261 23.05 -5.65 -23.95
C VAL A 261 22.87 -6.03 -25.42
N SER A 262 21.63 -5.95 -25.92
CA SER A 262 21.32 -6.15 -27.33
C SER A 262 22.03 -5.11 -28.22
N SER A 263 21.91 -3.83 -27.90
CA SER A 263 22.50 -2.72 -28.66
C SER A 263 24.03 -2.82 -28.73
N VAL A 264 24.71 -3.07 -27.60
CA VAL A 264 26.16 -3.26 -27.57
C VAL A 264 26.56 -4.48 -28.40
N SER A 265 25.82 -5.58 -28.27
CA SER A 265 26.07 -6.78 -29.08
C SER A 265 25.94 -6.49 -30.58
N HIS A 266 24.95 -5.70 -30.99
CA HIS A 266 24.78 -5.26 -32.38
C HIS A 266 25.91 -4.33 -32.84
N GLU A 267 26.28 -3.34 -32.02
CA GLU A 267 27.37 -2.40 -32.32
C GLU A 267 28.75 -3.06 -32.36
N MET A 268 28.96 -4.17 -31.65
CA MET A 268 30.18 -4.99 -31.70
C MET A 268 30.21 -5.93 -32.91
N LYS A 269 29.06 -6.48 -33.34
CA LYS A 269 28.99 -7.41 -34.48
C LYS A 269 29.41 -6.77 -35.79
N ALA A 270 29.02 -5.53 -36.05
CA ALA A 270 29.37 -4.81 -37.28
C ALA A 270 30.89 -4.62 -37.51
N PRO A 271 31.66 -4.02 -36.58
CA PRO A 271 33.12 -3.90 -36.71
C PRO A 271 33.78 -5.27 -36.81
N LEU A 272 33.33 -6.25 -36.01
CA LEU A 272 33.89 -7.60 -36.03
C LEU A 272 33.67 -8.31 -37.38
N ALA A 273 32.48 -8.16 -37.98
CA ALA A 273 32.19 -8.71 -39.30
C ALA A 273 33.03 -8.05 -40.40
N SER A 274 33.25 -6.73 -40.31
CA SER A 274 34.14 -6.01 -41.23
C SER A 274 35.59 -6.48 -41.11
N ILE A 275 36.12 -6.57 -39.89
CA ILE A 275 37.47 -7.10 -39.63
C ILE A 275 37.60 -8.51 -40.21
N LYS A 276 36.61 -9.38 -39.98
CA LYS A 276 36.60 -10.74 -40.51
C LYS A 276 36.62 -10.75 -42.04
N ALA A 277 35.75 -9.98 -42.69
CA ALA A 277 35.66 -9.93 -44.15
C ALA A 277 36.96 -9.46 -44.80
N TYR A 278 37.53 -8.33 -44.34
CA TYR A 278 38.80 -7.83 -44.89
C TYR A 278 39.98 -8.76 -44.58
N THR A 279 39.96 -9.45 -43.44
CA THR A 279 40.98 -10.46 -43.14
C THR A 279 40.85 -11.67 -44.06
N GLU A 280 39.62 -12.13 -44.35
CA GLU A 280 39.35 -13.23 -45.30
C GLU A 280 39.82 -12.85 -46.72
N MET A 281 39.49 -11.65 -47.21
CA MET A 281 39.96 -11.14 -48.51
C MET A 281 41.50 -11.09 -48.60
N LEU A 282 42.19 -10.66 -47.53
CA LEU A 282 43.65 -10.67 -47.48
C LEU A 282 44.25 -12.08 -47.48
N VAL A 283 43.58 -13.05 -46.84
CA VAL A 283 44.03 -14.45 -46.77
C VAL A 283 43.78 -15.19 -48.09
N ASP A 284 42.66 -14.91 -48.74
CA ASP A 284 42.25 -15.55 -50.00
C ASP A 284 43.03 -15.00 -51.22
N GLY A 285 43.78 -13.91 -51.02
CA GLY A 285 44.61 -13.29 -52.05
C GLY A 285 43.85 -12.29 -52.93
N ASP A 286 42.70 -11.80 -52.49
CA ASP A 286 41.87 -10.85 -53.25
C ASP A 286 42.48 -9.44 -53.36
N ALA A 287 43.62 -9.18 -52.68
CA ALA A 287 44.36 -7.93 -52.73
C ALA A 287 45.77 -8.15 -53.34
N ASP A 288 45.82 -8.34 -54.66
CA ASP A 288 47.06 -8.60 -55.41
C ASP A 288 47.99 -7.35 -55.47
N ASP A 289 47.45 -6.14 -55.35
CA ASP A 289 48.22 -4.89 -55.28
C ASP A 289 48.59 -4.53 -53.83
N PRO A 290 49.88 -4.29 -53.50
CA PRO A 290 50.30 -3.75 -52.21
C PRO A 290 49.53 -2.51 -51.74
N ALA A 291 49.02 -1.67 -52.65
CA ALA A 291 48.22 -0.50 -52.29
C ALA A 291 46.83 -0.88 -51.74
N GLU A 292 46.16 -1.86 -52.36
CA GLU A 292 44.85 -2.36 -51.96
C GLU A 292 44.92 -3.13 -50.63
N ALA A 293 45.96 -3.96 -50.47
CA ALA A 293 46.22 -4.63 -49.19
C ALA A 293 46.43 -3.63 -48.03
N ARG A 294 47.08 -2.50 -48.31
CA ARG A 294 47.27 -1.43 -47.33
C ARG A 294 45.95 -0.75 -46.97
N GLU A 295 45.03 -0.59 -47.90
CA GLU A 295 43.70 -0.03 -47.62
C GLU A 295 42.90 -0.95 -46.68
N PHE A 296 42.90 -2.27 -46.94
CA PHE A 296 42.23 -3.24 -46.08
C PHE A 296 42.80 -3.24 -44.65
N LEU A 297 44.14 -3.18 -44.51
CA LEU A 297 44.80 -3.08 -43.21
C LEU A 297 44.42 -1.80 -42.45
N VAL A 298 44.26 -0.66 -43.15
CA VAL A 298 43.80 0.59 -42.54
C VAL A 298 42.35 0.46 -42.05
N ILE A 299 41.48 -0.19 -42.81
CA ILE A 299 40.09 -0.44 -42.39
C ILE A 299 40.05 -1.35 -41.15
N ILE A 300 40.80 -2.45 -41.15
CA ILE A 300 40.90 -3.37 -40.01
C ILE A 300 41.38 -2.62 -38.74
N ALA A 301 42.42 -1.78 -38.88
CA ALA A 301 42.92 -0.97 -37.76
C ALA A 301 41.84 -0.01 -37.23
N GLY A 302 41.14 0.68 -38.13
CA GLY A 302 40.06 1.60 -37.76
C GLY A 302 38.90 0.92 -37.02
N GLU A 303 38.47 -0.25 -37.46
CA GLU A 303 37.41 -1.02 -36.79
C GLU A 303 37.88 -1.62 -35.45
N THR A 304 39.17 -1.98 -35.33
CA THR A 304 39.76 -2.44 -34.07
C THR A 304 39.80 -1.32 -33.02
N ASP A 305 40.20 -0.11 -33.43
CA ASP A 305 40.16 1.08 -32.57
C ASP A 305 38.72 1.42 -32.15
N ARG A 306 37.75 1.27 -33.07
CA ARG A 306 36.33 1.47 -32.78
C ARG A 306 35.82 0.47 -31.74
N LEU A 307 36.17 -0.81 -31.88
CA LEU A 307 35.78 -1.86 -30.93
C LEU A 307 36.40 -1.61 -29.55
N THR A 308 37.67 -1.20 -29.50
CA THR A 308 38.38 -0.85 -28.26
C THR A 308 37.66 0.29 -27.53
N ARG A 309 37.34 1.39 -28.24
CA ARG A 309 36.58 2.50 -27.67
C ARG A 309 35.21 2.08 -27.10
N LEU A 310 34.53 1.12 -27.74
CA LEU A 310 33.23 0.62 -27.27
C LEU A 310 33.36 -0.22 -25.99
N ILE A 311 34.39 -1.07 -25.92
CA ILE A 311 34.72 -1.86 -24.74
C ILE A 311 35.08 -0.95 -23.56
N ASP A 312 35.97 0.02 -23.78
CA ASP A 312 36.41 0.95 -22.75
C ASP A 312 35.25 1.79 -22.19
N LYS A 313 34.35 2.28 -23.06
CA LYS A 313 33.13 2.97 -22.63
C LYS A 313 32.26 2.11 -21.71
N THR A 314 32.14 0.82 -22.01
CA THR A 314 31.34 -0.12 -21.23
C THR A 314 31.99 -0.45 -19.89
N LEU A 315 33.30 -0.72 -19.89
CA LEU A 315 34.06 -1.02 -18.68
C LEU A 315 34.19 0.18 -17.74
N ASN A 316 34.43 1.37 -18.29
CA ASN A 316 34.56 2.60 -17.49
C ASN A 316 33.27 2.92 -16.74
N LEU A 317 32.11 2.72 -17.36
CA LEU A 317 30.83 2.85 -16.66
C LEU A 317 30.72 1.85 -15.49
N SER A 318 31.03 0.57 -15.73
CA SER A 318 30.96 -0.46 -14.68
C SER A 318 31.93 -0.18 -13.50
N ARG A 319 33.12 0.32 -13.80
CA ARG A 319 34.12 0.71 -12.77
C ARG A 319 33.68 1.93 -11.97
N LEU A 320 33.05 2.90 -12.64
CA LEU A 320 32.48 4.07 -11.99
C LEU A 320 31.35 3.70 -11.03
N GLU A 321 30.47 2.78 -11.42
CA GLU A 321 29.36 2.30 -10.60
C GLU A 321 29.81 1.59 -9.32
N SER A 322 30.90 0.84 -9.38
CA SER A 322 31.42 0.11 -8.22
C SER A 322 32.18 1.01 -7.24
N GLY A 323 32.32 2.31 -7.53
CA GLY A 323 33.12 3.24 -6.73
C GLY A 323 34.62 2.91 -6.73
N LEU A 324 35.07 2.03 -7.63
CA LEU A 324 36.44 1.52 -7.68
C LEU A 324 37.40 2.47 -8.41
N ILE A 325 36.92 3.56 -9.01
CA ILE A 325 37.79 4.56 -9.64
C ILE A 325 38.17 5.62 -8.61
N ALA A 326 39.45 5.64 -8.24
CA ALA A 326 40.03 6.80 -7.58
C ALA A 326 40.26 7.90 -8.63
N ALA A 327 39.48 8.99 -8.54
CA ALA A 327 39.67 10.16 -9.40
C ALA A 327 40.98 10.87 -9.04
N ASN A 328 41.83 11.12 -10.02
CA ASN A 328 43.08 11.86 -9.83
C ASN A 328 42.84 13.34 -10.09
N LYS A 329 42.36 14.05 -9.06
CA LYS A 329 41.99 15.45 -9.19
C LYS A 329 43.17 16.39 -9.06
N ALA A 330 43.25 17.36 -9.95
CA ALA A 330 44.18 18.47 -9.91
C ALA A 330 43.48 19.77 -10.36
N ASP A 331 44.09 20.91 -10.08
CA ASP A 331 43.60 22.19 -10.59
C ASP A 331 43.89 22.27 -12.09
N LEU A 332 42.86 22.49 -12.89
CA LEU A 332 42.98 22.53 -14.35
C LEU A 332 42.09 23.58 -14.98
N ALA A 333 42.56 24.18 -16.08
CA ALA A 333 41.81 25.16 -16.85
C ALA A 333 40.79 24.47 -17.77
N VAL A 334 39.50 24.73 -17.56
CA VAL A 334 38.41 24.12 -18.35
C VAL A 334 38.51 24.52 -19.83
N THR A 335 38.99 25.74 -20.11
CA THR A 335 39.23 26.25 -21.46
C THR A 335 40.17 25.36 -22.29
N GLU A 336 41.18 24.76 -21.68
CA GLU A 336 42.10 23.85 -22.38
C GLU A 336 41.41 22.54 -22.78
N LEU A 337 40.57 21.99 -21.88
CA LEU A 337 39.75 20.82 -22.18
C LEU A 337 38.78 21.09 -23.33
N LEU A 338 38.08 22.22 -23.29
CA LEU A 338 37.12 22.59 -24.34
C LEU A 338 37.78 22.76 -25.70
N ARG A 339 38.98 23.36 -25.75
CA ARG A 339 39.75 23.48 -26.99
C ARG A 339 40.12 22.12 -27.56
N ALA A 340 40.64 21.21 -26.73
CA ALA A 340 41.00 19.86 -27.15
C ALA A 340 39.76 19.09 -27.67
N VAL A 341 38.62 19.20 -26.99
CA VAL A 341 37.36 18.57 -27.45
C VAL A 341 36.90 19.16 -28.79
N ALA A 342 36.93 20.49 -28.93
CA ALA A 342 36.52 21.16 -30.16
C ALA A 342 37.39 20.73 -31.36
N GLU A 343 38.71 20.59 -31.18
CA GLU A 343 39.63 20.10 -32.21
C GLU A 343 39.29 18.66 -32.64
N VAL A 344 38.97 17.78 -31.69
CA VAL A 344 38.62 16.38 -31.98
C VAL A 344 37.28 16.24 -32.70
N VAL A 345 36.29 17.08 -32.38
CA VAL A 345 34.95 16.99 -32.96
C VAL A 345 34.83 17.76 -34.29
N SER A 346 35.71 18.74 -34.55
CA SER A 346 35.69 19.58 -35.76
C SER A 346 35.60 18.80 -37.08
N PRO A 347 36.35 17.70 -37.31
CA PRO A 347 36.24 16.92 -38.54
C PRO A 347 34.86 16.30 -38.76
N GLN A 348 34.21 15.85 -37.68
CA GLN A 348 32.87 15.25 -37.74
C GLN A 348 31.80 16.30 -38.04
N ALA A 349 31.93 17.49 -37.44
CA ALA A 349 31.06 18.62 -37.72
C ALA A 349 31.21 19.08 -39.19
N ALA A 350 32.45 19.21 -39.67
CA ALA A 350 32.74 19.61 -41.04
C ALA A 350 32.20 18.59 -42.07
N ALA A 351 32.31 17.30 -41.80
CA ALA A 351 31.76 16.25 -42.67
C ALA A 351 30.24 16.32 -42.85
N LYS A 352 29.51 16.83 -41.84
CA LYS A 352 28.07 17.10 -41.89
C LYS A 352 27.71 18.53 -42.31
N GLY A 353 28.69 19.37 -42.62
CA GLY A 353 28.47 20.81 -42.86
C GLY A 353 27.89 21.56 -41.65
N ILE A 354 28.11 21.07 -40.43
CA ILE A 354 27.67 21.73 -39.20
C ILE A 354 28.66 22.84 -38.84
N ARG A 355 28.14 24.02 -38.54
CA ARG A 355 28.93 25.15 -38.04
C ARG A 355 29.21 24.97 -36.55
N LEU A 356 30.46 24.65 -36.21
CA LEU A 356 30.93 24.58 -34.83
C LEU A 356 31.58 25.90 -34.40
N GLU A 357 31.01 26.57 -33.40
CA GLU A 357 31.56 27.80 -32.82
C GLU A 357 31.96 27.57 -31.36
N ALA A 358 33.08 28.16 -30.93
CA ALA A 358 33.60 28.02 -29.58
C ALA A 358 33.91 29.41 -29.01
N ASP A 359 33.01 29.93 -28.16
CA ASP A 359 33.20 31.16 -27.40
C ASP A 359 33.78 30.82 -26.02
N LEU A 360 35.10 30.63 -26.00
CA LEU A 360 35.81 30.15 -24.82
C LEU A 360 36.30 31.32 -23.96
N ALA A 361 35.91 31.32 -22.69
CA ALA A 361 36.39 32.29 -21.73
C ALA A 361 37.90 32.18 -21.46
N PRO A 362 38.49 33.20 -20.81
CA PRO A 362 39.91 33.23 -20.52
C PRO A 362 40.44 32.00 -19.75
N LEU A 363 41.73 31.72 -19.90
CA LEU A 363 42.43 30.56 -19.33
C LEU A 363 42.42 30.46 -17.78
N PHE A 364 41.90 31.47 -17.06
CA PHE A 364 41.95 31.50 -15.59
C PHE A 364 40.78 30.79 -14.89
N PHE A 365 39.79 30.27 -15.61
CA PHE A 365 38.71 29.46 -15.00
C PHE A 365 39.21 28.04 -14.68
N HIS A 366 39.62 27.87 -13.43
CA HIS A 366 40.14 26.61 -12.90
C HIS A 366 39.06 25.84 -12.14
N VAL A 367 39.09 24.52 -12.29
CA VAL A 367 38.27 23.57 -11.53
C VAL A 367 39.19 22.53 -10.91
N HIS A 368 38.81 22.00 -9.75
CA HIS A 368 39.54 20.92 -9.10
C HIS A 368 38.96 19.57 -9.55
N GLY A 369 39.60 18.94 -10.54
CA GLY A 369 39.01 17.78 -11.19
C GLY A 369 40.00 16.82 -11.84
N ASP A 370 39.49 15.66 -12.21
CA ASP A 370 40.20 14.68 -13.01
C ASP A 370 40.07 15.07 -14.48
N ARG A 371 41.23 15.37 -15.08
CA ARG A 371 41.33 15.89 -16.45
C ARG A 371 40.68 14.95 -17.46
N ASP A 372 40.96 13.65 -17.37
CA ASP A 372 40.52 12.67 -18.36
C ASP A 372 39.02 12.41 -18.25
N MET A 373 38.50 12.38 -17.03
CA MET A 373 37.07 12.23 -16.78
C MET A 373 36.28 13.44 -17.27
N LEU A 374 36.72 14.66 -16.93
CA LEU A 374 36.05 15.88 -17.40
C LEU A 374 36.13 16.02 -18.92
N TYR A 375 37.29 15.70 -19.51
CA TYR A 375 37.44 15.62 -20.96
C TYR A 375 36.41 14.66 -21.58
N GLN A 376 36.26 13.46 -21.01
CA GLN A 376 35.30 12.47 -21.48
C GLN A 376 33.84 12.95 -21.36
N ALA A 377 33.48 13.61 -20.26
CA ALA A 377 32.15 14.17 -20.07
C ALA A 377 31.84 15.25 -21.12
N ILE A 378 32.73 16.22 -21.29
CA ILE A 378 32.59 17.30 -22.28
C ILE A 378 32.52 16.71 -23.70
N LEU A 379 33.43 15.78 -24.04
CA LEU A 379 33.43 15.12 -25.35
C LEU A 379 32.12 14.39 -25.64
N ASN A 380 31.53 13.71 -24.65
CA ASN A 380 30.23 13.04 -24.83
C ASN A 380 29.11 14.04 -25.13
N VAL A 381 29.07 15.18 -24.44
CA VAL A 381 28.04 16.20 -24.69
C VAL A 381 28.23 16.84 -26.08
N VAL A 382 29.45 17.27 -26.41
CA VAL A 382 29.75 17.93 -27.70
C VAL A 382 29.57 16.99 -28.89
N SER A 383 30.02 15.74 -28.78
CA SER A 383 29.80 14.75 -29.84
C SER A 383 28.32 14.39 -30.00
N ASN A 384 27.53 14.36 -28.92
CA ASN A 384 26.08 14.19 -29.03
C ASN A 384 25.42 15.38 -29.74
N ALA A 385 25.82 16.61 -29.44
CA ALA A 385 25.33 17.81 -30.12
C ALA A 385 25.53 17.72 -31.65
N VAL A 386 26.74 17.35 -32.11
CA VAL A 386 27.04 17.16 -33.55
C VAL A 386 26.31 15.94 -34.13
N LYS A 387 26.17 14.87 -33.36
CA LYS A 387 25.49 13.65 -33.79
C LYS A 387 24.00 13.87 -34.05
N TYR A 388 23.31 14.58 -33.16
CA TYR A 388 21.85 14.80 -33.23
C TYR A 388 21.44 16.09 -33.96
N THR A 389 22.43 16.89 -34.39
CA THR A 389 22.20 18.01 -35.31
C THR A 389 22.16 17.52 -36.77
N PRO A 390 21.11 17.88 -37.54
CA PRO A 390 21.05 17.64 -38.98
C PRO A 390 22.16 18.36 -39.75
N GLU A 391 22.37 17.97 -41.01
CA GLU A 391 23.33 18.64 -41.90
C GLU A 391 23.01 20.13 -42.06
N GLY A 392 24.04 20.97 -42.09
CA GLY A 392 23.90 22.43 -42.19
C GLY A 392 23.46 23.14 -40.90
N GLY A 393 23.29 22.40 -39.79
CA GLY A 393 22.95 22.97 -38.49
C GLY A 393 24.11 23.67 -37.79
N HIS A 394 23.91 24.00 -36.51
CA HIS A 394 24.85 24.76 -35.70
C HIS A 394 25.03 24.16 -34.31
N VAL A 395 26.28 24.14 -33.84
CA VAL A 395 26.66 23.77 -32.49
C VAL A 395 27.57 24.87 -31.92
N ALA A 396 27.22 25.39 -30.75
CA ALA A 396 27.99 26.41 -30.04
C ALA A 396 28.46 25.88 -28.68
N ILE A 397 29.74 26.06 -28.38
CA ILE A 397 30.35 25.77 -27.09
C ILE A 397 30.70 27.10 -26.45
N SER A 398 30.22 27.35 -25.24
CA SER A 398 30.64 28.52 -24.47
C SER A 398 30.97 28.16 -23.04
N THR A 399 31.75 29.01 -22.39
CA THR A 399 32.04 28.87 -20.97
C THR A 399 32.06 30.23 -20.28
N TYR A 400 31.60 30.29 -19.04
CA TYR A 400 31.55 31.50 -18.24
C TYR A 400 31.57 31.16 -16.75
N LEU A 401 31.76 32.17 -15.90
CA LEU A 401 31.64 32.02 -14.45
C LEU A 401 30.25 32.45 -14.02
N ASP A 402 29.55 31.60 -13.26
CA ASP A 402 28.25 31.90 -12.68
C ASP A 402 28.21 31.37 -11.24
N ASP A 403 27.84 32.23 -10.30
CA ASP A 403 27.70 31.94 -8.85
C ASP A 403 28.79 31.01 -8.25
N GLY A 404 30.06 31.24 -8.59
CA GLY A 404 31.19 30.44 -8.08
C GLY A 404 31.39 29.07 -8.75
N ALA A 405 30.69 28.81 -9.86
CA ALA A 405 30.90 27.66 -10.73
C ALA A 405 31.41 28.10 -12.10
N VAL A 406 32.31 27.31 -12.69
CA VAL A 406 32.62 27.37 -14.11
C VAL A 406 31.53 26.63 -14.85
N VAL A 407 30.79 27.35 -15.70
CA VAL A 407 29.71 26.81 -16.50
C VAL A 407 30.23 26.50 -17.90
N VAL A 408 29.87 25.32 -18.42
CA VAL A 408 30.10 24.90 -19.80
C VAL A 408 28.75 24.69 -20.48
N ASP A 409 28.47 25.49 -21.49
CA ASP A 409 27.27 25.39 -22.32
C ASP A 409 27.61 24.76 -23.66
N VAL A 410 26.81 23.77 -24.05
CA VAL A 410 26.83 23.16 -25.37
C VAL A 410 25.42 23.28 -25.95
N ALA A 411 25.25 24.22 -26.87
CA ALA A 411 23.99 24.48 -27.56
C ALA A 411 24.02 23.87 -28.97
N ASP A 412 22.93 23.20 -29.36
CA ASP A 412 22.74 22.60 -30.67
C ASP A 412 21.41 23.02 -31.29
N THR A 413 21.32 23.01 -32.62
CA THR A 413 20.07 23.22 -33.38
C THR A 413 19.50 21.89 -33.88
N GLY A 414 19.65 20.83 -33.09
CA GLY A 414 19.26 19.49 -33.45
C GLY A 414 17.78 19.19 -33.26
N MET A 415 17.47 17.89 -33.21
CA MET A 415 16.10 17.41 -33.09
C MET A 415 15.40 17.79 -31.78
N GLY A 416 16.15 18.15 -30.74
CA GLY A 416 15.64 18.42 -29.40
C GLY A 416 15.12 17.17 -28.66
N VAL A 417 14.80 17.35 -27.38
CA VAL A 417 14.33 16.32 -26.45
C VAL A 417 12.91 16.69 -25.98
N PRO A 418 11.94 15.76 -26.02
CA PRO A 418 10.62 15.98 -25.44
C PRO A 418 10.68 16.28 -23.94
N ALA A 419 9.79 17.15 -23.45
CA ALA A 419 9.81 17.59 -22.05
C ALA A 419 9.67 16.44 -21.04
N ASP A 420 8.89 15.41 -21.38
CA ASP A 420 8.66 14.19 -20.61
C ASP A 420 9.86 13.22 -20.64
N GLU A 421 10.79 13.39 -21.57
CA GLU A 421 12.01 12.59 -21.67
C GLU A 421 13.25 13.27 -21.06
N ILE A 422 13.19 14.57 -20.73
CA ILE A 422 14.33 15.36 -20.22
C ILE A 422 15.00 14.73 -18.99
N GLU A 423 14.23 14.20 -18.05
CA GLU A 423 14.82 13.52 -16.88
C GLU A 423 15.35 12.13 -17.24
N ARG A 424 14.70 11.48 -18.21
CA ARG A 424 14.96 10.11 -18.62
C ARG A 424 16.22 9.95 -19.48
N ILE A 425 16.65 10.99 -20.20
CA ILE A 425 17.90 10.92 -20.99
C ILE A 425 19.16 10.71 -20.14
N PHE A 426 19.08 10.95 -18.82
CA PHE A 426 20.14 10.65 -17.87
C PHE A 426 20.01 9.27 -17.21
N GLU A 427 18.92 8.54 -17.49
CA GLU A 427 18.76 7.16 -17.07
C GLU A 427 19.65 6.22 -17.88
N LYS A 428 20.17 5.20 -17.19
CA LYS A 428 21.05 4.22 -17.81
C LYS A 428 20.29 3.47 -18.89
N PHE A 429 20.95 3.28 -20.03
CA PHE A 429 20.44 2.50 -21.15
C PHE A 429 19.23 3.13 -21.86
N TYR A 430 18.77 4.29 -21.38
CA TYR A 430 17.64 4.96 -21.98
C TYR A 430 18.05 5.59 -23.33
N ARG A 431 17.19 5.43 -24.32
CA ARG A 431 17.28 6.08 -25.63
C ARG A 431 15.92 6.64 -25.97
N SER A 432 15.88 7.88 -26.41
CA SER A 432 14.65 8.49 -26.94
C SER A 432 14.15 7.68 -28.14
N SER A 433 12.86 7.41 -28.19
CA SER A 433 12.20 6.70 -29.29
C SER A 433 12.49 7.33 -30.66
N ARG A 434 12.61 8.66 -30.71
CA ARG A 434 12.93 9.44 -31.93
C ARG A 434 14.39 9.33 -32.35
N SER A 435 15.27 9.02 -31.40
CA SER A 435 16.71 8.83 -31.63
C SER A 435 17.09 7.37 -31.89
N ALA A 436 16.16 6.44 -31.68
CA ALA A 436 16.39 5.00 -31.80
C ALA A 436 16.77 4.61 -33.23
N ASP A 437 16.07 5.20 -34.21
CA ASP A 437 16.19 4.88 -35.64
C ASP A 437 17.23 5.73 -36.38
N THR A 438 17.55 6.92 -35.86
CA THR A 438 18.36 7.93 -36.57
C THR A 438 19.86 7.81 -36.31
N ALA A 439 20.28 7.27 -35.16
CA ALA A 439 21.71 7.07 -34.91
C ALA A 439 21.98 5.98 -33.85
N ALA A 440 22.88 5.04 -34.17
CA ALA A 440 23.37 4.03 -33.24
C ALA A 440 23.99 4.67 -31.99
N GLY A 441 23.72 4.12 -30.80
CA GLY A 441 24.27 4.59 -29.55
C GLY A 441 23.85 3.72 -28.37
N THR A 442 24.73 3.64 -27.36
CA THR A 442 24.57 2.73 -26.22
C THR A 442 23.67 3.23 -25.08
N GLY A 443 23.22 4.49 -25.13
CA GLY A 443 22.44 5.09 -24.03
C GLY A 443 23.26 5.30 -22.74
N LEU A 444 24.59 5.27 -22.81
CA LEU A 444 25.47 5.43 -21.64
C LEU A 444 26.18 6.79 -21.55
N GLY A 445 26.17 7.57 -22.63
CA GLY A 445 26.93 8.83 -22.71
C GLY A 445 26.49 9.86 -21.67
N LEU A 446 25.20 10.18 -21.61
CA LEU A 446 24.66 11.19 -20.69
C LEU A 446 24.62 10.72 -19.22
N PRO A 447 24.27 9.45 -18.90
CA PRO A 447 24.44 8.93 -17.54
C PRO A 447 25.89 9.05 -17.04
N LEU A 448 26.87 8.79 -17.92
CA LEU A 448 28.29 8.94 -17.60
C LEU A 448 28.66 10.40 -17.32
N VAL A 449 28.16 11.34 -18.13
CA VAL A 449 28.34 12.78 -17.90
C VAL A 449 27.82 13.17 -16.53
N LYS A 450 26.60 12.75 -16.19
CA LYS A 450 25.99 13.04 -14.89
C LYS A 450 26.80 12.47 -13.73
N GLN A 451 27.26 11.24 -13.83
CA GLN A 451 28.08 10.61 -12.79
C GLN A 451 29.45 11.30 -12.63
N ILE A 452 30.11 11.64 -13.73
CA ILE A 452 31.39 12.37 -13.69
C ILE A 452 31.20 13.75 -13.06
N VAL A 453 30.22 14.53 -13.52
CA VAL A 453 30.05 15.92 -13.07
C VAL A 453 29.48 15.97 -11.66
N GLU A 454 28.38 15.27 -11.38
CA GLU A 454 27.67 15.38 -10.11
C GLU A 454 28.30 14.53 -9.01
N THR A 455 28.55 13.24 -9.27
CA THR A 455 29.03 12.32 -8.22
C THR A 455 30.52 12.49 -7.96
N ILE A 456 31.34 12.60 -8.99
CA ILE A 456 32.81 12.67 -8.82
C ILE A 456 33.25 14.10 -8.53
N HIS A 457 32.74 15.08 -9.27
CA HIS A 457 33.22 16.46 -9.20
C HIS A 457 32.36 17.40 -8.35
N GLY A 458 31.22 16.93 -7.83
CA GLY A 458 30.33 17.75 -6.99
C GLY A 458 29.67 18.91 -7.74
N GLY A 459 29.60 18.81 -9.07
CA GLY A 459 28.94 19.76 -9.94
C GLY A 459 27.47 19.46 -10.15
N ARG A 460 26.89 20.07 -11.20
CA ARG A 460 25.51 19.86 -11.61
C ARG A 460 25.41 19.76 -13.12
N VAL A 461 24.50 18.92 -13.63
CA VAL A 461 24.15 18.90 -15.06
C VAL A 461 22.71 19.42 -15.23
N ALA A 462 22.48 20.25 -16.23
CA ALA A 462 21.16 20.70 -16.64
C ALA A 462 21.00 20.62 -18.16
N VAL A 463 19.76 20.52 -18.61
CA VAL A 463 19.43 20.56 -20.03
C VAL A 463 18.15 21.38 -20.22
N GLU A 464 18.18 22.26 -21.22
CA GLU A 464 17.02 22.95 -21.75
C GLU A 464 16.86 22.51 -23.19
N SER A 465 15.69 22.00 -23.58
CA SER A 465 15.50 21.45 -24.92
C SER A 465 14.08 21.61 -25.38
N GLU A 466 13.90 21.87 -26.68
CA GLU A 466 12.60 21.92 -27.33
C GLU A 466 12.67 21.16 -28.66
N VAL A 467 11.67 20.30 -28.88
CA VAL A 467 11.56 19.47 -30.07
C VAL A 467 11.61 20.33 -31.33
N GLY A 468 12.56 20.03 -32.22
CA GLY A 468 12.77 20.72 -33.50
C GLY A 468 13.50 22.07 -33.40
N LYS A 469 13.84 22.54 -32.19
CA LYS A 469 14.66 23.75 -31.99
C LYS A 469 16.08 23.43 -31.52
N GLY A 470 16.27 22.28 -30.88
CA GLY A 470 17.56 21.81 -30.40
C GLY A 470 17.66 21.78 -28.88
N SER A 471 18.88 21.69 -28.36
CA SER A 471 19.13 21.53 -26.92
C SER A 471 20.30 22.38 -26.45
N VAL A 472 20.27 22.75 -25.17
CA VAL A 472 21.39 23.38 -24.46
C VAL A 472 21.71 22.52 -23.25
N PHE A 473 22.86 21.85 -23.29
CA PHE A 473 23.41 21.11 -22.16
C PHE A 473 24.35 22.02 -21.38
N ARG A 474 24.15 22.09 -20.06
CA ARG A 474 24.88 22.96 -19.15
C ARG A 474 25.55 22.14 -18.06
N LEU A 475 26.88 22.21 -17.98
CA LEU A 475 27.69 21.57 -16.94
C LEU A 475 28.19 22.63 -15.98
N TYR A 476 27.78 22.56 -14.73
CA TYR A 476 28.26 23.44 -13.66
C TYR A 476 29.37 22.72 -12.89
N LEU A 477 30.57 23.26 -12.92
CA LEU A 477 31.73 22.72 -12.21
C LEU A 477 32.16 23.69 -11.11
N PRO A 478 32.36 23.24 -9.85
CA PRO A 478 32.81 24.13 -8.79
C PRO A 478 34.15 24.79 -9.14
N ALA A 479 34.20 26.12 -9.10
CA ALA A 479 35.43 26.85 -9.41
C ALA A 479 36.43 26.77 -8.24
N VAL A 480 37.70 26.67 -8.56
CA VAL A 480 38.79 26.86 -7.58
C VAL A 480 39.05 28.35 -7.44
N ARG A 481 39.07 28.83 -6.20
CA ARG A 481 39.33 30.24 -5.88
C ARG A 481 40.81 30.57 -5.90
#